data_AF-A0AAN6R5Z7-F1
#
_entry.id   AF-A0AAN6R5Z7-F1
#
_cell.length_a   1.000
_cell.length_b   1.000
_cell.length_c   1.000
_cell.angle_alpha   90.00
_cell.angle_beta   90.00
_cell.angle_gamma   90.00
#
_symmetry.space_group_name_H-M   'P 1'
#
loop_
_entity.id
_entity.type
_entity.pdbx_description
1 polymer ?
#
loop_
_entity_poly.entity_id
_entity_poly.type
_entity_poly.pdbx_seq_one_letter_code
_entity_poly.pdbx_strand_id
1 'polypeptide(L)'
;METPTSPISRARASATWKVKSGFYRLSDLISQTTTQLLDELESGRWEAEEEAEGEENGGPPPTEQELDRLARQIVIPLWKQQLEIQQAWPGPDQERTVAEKLASGFEVLERRWKILARMNVGCCRTCGIAEVGEDREDDDDYDGGEEARTVGYVFFHEQVTMGLGGGEGEGEGLMLYYGSFTKSEKKNEAVARRVVQVLRRAGLRVEWEGDVGRGIEVLFDEWRNRLPVEEGDEDEEDEDYFDGEGGEGGGGSGSDLEGEDEDEDEDEDGMDMDMDYISDTEITELLQEADEPW
;
A
#
# COMPACT_ATOMS: atom_id res chain seq x y z
N MET A 1 -1.02 13.80 -22.58
CA MET A 1 -0.39 14.39 -21.38
C MET A 1 1.10 14.47 -21.63
N GLU A 2 1.71 15.63 -21.42
CA GLU A 2 3.16 15.76 -21.42
C GLU A 2 3.70 14.94 -20.24
N THR A 3 4.70 14.10 -20.49
CA THR A 3 5.37 13.35 -19.43
C THR A 3 6.05 14.35 -18.50
N PRO A 4 5.83 14.31 -17.17
CA PRO A 4 6.47 15.23 -16.24
C PRO A 4 7.99 15.16 -16.39
N THR A 5 8.60 16.29 -16.73
CA THR A 5 10.02 16.37 -17.11
C THR A 5 10.92 16.75 -15.94
N SER A 6 10.44 17.59 -15.00
CA SER A 6 11.22 18.01 -13.82
C SER A 6 11.00 17.11 -12.60
N PRO A 7 11.96 17.00 -11.65
CA PRO A 7 11.77 16.30 -10.37
C PRO A 7 10.50 16.73 -9.63
N ILE A 8 10.25 18.04 -9.57
CA ILE A 8 9.08 18.62 -8.90
C ILE A 8 7.79 18.17 -9.58
N SER A 9 7.73 18.21 -10.92
CA SER A 9 6.53 17.76 -11.64
C SER A 9 6.26 16.26 -11.47
N ARG A 10 7.31 15.43 -11.37
CA ARG A 10 7.20 13.99 -11.09
C ARG A 10 6.74 13.72 -9.65
N ALA A 11 7.31 14.44 -8.67
CA ALA A 11 6.88 14.38 -7.28
C ALA A 11 5.41 14.80 -7.13
N ARG A 12 5.00 15.90 -7.77
CA ARG A 12 3.60 16.35 -7.78
C ARG A 12 2.67 15.33 -8.44
N ALA A 13 3.05 14.76 -9.58
CA ALA A 13 2.25 13.73 -10.24
C ALA A 13 2.07 12.51 -9.33
N SER A 14 3.15 12.07 -8.67
CA SER A 14 3.15 10.98 -7.69
C SER A 14 2.20 11.26 -6.52
N ALA A 15 2.37 12.41 -5.85
CA ALA A 15 1.52 12.84 -4.75
C ALA A 15 0.04 12.95 -5.16
N THR A 16 -0.24 13.45 -6.37
CA THR A 16 -1.62 13.64 -6.86
C THR A 16 -2.40 12.33 -6.89
N TRP A 17 -1.84 11.27 -7.49
CA TRP A 17 -2.59 10.01 -7.56
C TRP A 17 -2.64 9.31 -6.20
N LYS A 18 -1.61 9.44 -5.35
CA LYS A 18 -1.61 8.86 -3.99
C LYS A 18 -2.66 9.50 -3.07
N VAL A 19 -2.80 10.83 -3.13
CA VAL A 19 -3.88 11.53 -2.41
C VAL A 19 -5.25 11.04 -2.88
N LYS A 20 -5.44 10.89 -4.19
CA LYS A 20 -6.71 10.43 -4.78
C LYS A 20 -7.02 8.96 -4.50
N SER A 21 -6.01 8.12 -4.34
CA SER A 21 -6.21 6.70 -4.03
C SER A 21 -6.77 6.50 -2.61
N GLY A 22 -6.47 7.41 -1.68
CA GLY A 22 -7.00 7.43 -0.33
C GLY A 22 -6.35 6.44 0.64
N PHE A 23 -5.18 5.88 0.31
CA PHE A 23 -4.51 4.86 1.14
C PHE A 23 -3.44 5.41 2.09
N TYR A 24 -3.03 6.66 1.90
CA TYR A 24 -1.86 7.22 2.59
C TYR A 24 -2.28 8.29 3.59
N ARG A 25 -1.58 8.35 4.72
CA ARG A 25 -1.68 9.45 5.68
C ARG A 25 -0.96 10.68 5.14
N LEU A 26 -1.31 11.86 5.64
CA LEU A 26 -0.67 13.11 5.23
C LEU A 26 0.85 13.07 5.49
N SER A 27 1.25 12.66 6.69
CA SER A 27 2.65 12.53 7.09
C SER A 27 3.44 11.57 6.20
N ASP A 28 2.89 10.38 5.92
CA ASP A 28 3.51 9.40 5.02
C ASP A 28 3.72 9.95 3.61
N LEU A 29 2.75 10.71 3.08
CA LEU A 29 2.87 11.34 1.77
C LEU A 29 3.95 12.40 1.72
N ILE A 30 4.06 13.22 2.77
CA ILE A 30 5.13 14.22 2.88
C ILE A 30 6.48 13.51 2.91
N SER A 31 6.68 12.55 3.83
CA SER A 31 7.94 11.81 3.93
C SER A 31 8.32 11.10 2.63
N GLN A 32 7.38 10.42 1.97
CA GLN A 32 7.65 9.75 0.69
C GLN A 32 7.98 10.73 -0.43
N THR A 33 7.35 11.90 -0.44
CA THR A 33 7.64 12.95 -1.43
C THR A 33 9.02 13.55 -1.18
N THR A 34 9.41 13.74 0.08
CA THR A 34 10.77 14.17 0.46
C THR A 34 11.81 13.15 0.00
N THR A 35 11.63 11.86 0.29
CA THR A 35 12.53 10.79 -0.18
C THR A 35 12.62 10.76 -1.70
N GLN A 36 11.48 10.89 -2.40
CA GLN A 36 11.49 10.94 -3.86
C GLN A 36 12.32 12.13 -4.39
N LEU A 37 12.22 13.30 -3.77
CA LEU A 37 12.99 14.48 -4.16
C LEU A 37 14.49 14.31 -3.86
N LEU A 38 14.84 13.69 -2.73
CA LEU A 38 16.21 13.33 -2.37
C LEU A 38 16.82 12.37 -3.40
N ASP A 39 16.11 11.31 -3.79
CA ASP A 39 16.57 10.36 -4.80
C ASP A 39 16.82 11.04 -6.17
N GLU A 40 15.98 12.00 -6.54
CA GLU A 40 16.16 12.80 -7.76
C GLU A 40 17.39 13.71 -7.69
N LEU A 41 17.67 14.26 -6.50
CA LEU A 41 18.89 15.04 -6.24
C LEU A 41 20.14 14.17 -6.32
N GLU A 42 20.16 13.04 -5.61
CA GLU A 42 21.31 12.13 -5.56
C GLU A 42 21.61 11.48 -6.92
N SER A 43 20.57 11.21 -7.70
CA SER A 43 20.72 10.65 -9.05
C SER A 43 21.20 11.67 -10.10
N GLY A 44 21.41 12.93 -9.71
CA GLY A 44 21.85 14.01 -10.61
C GLY A 44 20.79 14.40 -11.64
N ARG A 45 19.53 14.00 -11.43
CA ARG A 45 18.37 14.36 -12.26
C ARG A 45 17.70 15.66 -11.80
N TRP A 46 18.27 16.29 -10.77
CA TRP A 46 17.98 17.65 -10.37
C TRP A 46 18.60 18.64 -11.36
N GLU A 47 17.99 18.74 -12.53
CA GLU A 47 18.18 19.93 -13.35
C GLU A 47 17.53 21.07 -12.59
N ALA A 48 18.33 21.98 -12.03
CA ALA A 48 17.82 23.28 -11.61
C ALA A 48 17.02 23.82 -12.80
N GLU A 49 15.75 24.17 -12.61
CA GLU A 49 15.04 24.96 -13.60
C GLU A 49 15.81 26.29 -13.74
N GLU A 50 16.78 26.34 -14.65
CA GLU A 50 17.68 27.47 -14.89
C GLU A 50 16.93 28.67 -15.50
N GLU A 51 17.56 29.84 -15.40
CA GLU A 51 17.32 31.08 -16.15
C GLU A 51 16.48 32.20 -15.48
N ALA A 52 17.11 32.89 -14.52
CA ALA A 52 16.95 34.33 -14.37
C ALA A 52 18.34 35.00 -14.44
N GLU A 53 18.68 35.51 -15.62
CA GLU A 53 19.69 36.56 -15.90
C GLU A 53 21.00 36.55 -15.08
N GLY A 54 21.99 35.74 -15.51
CA GLY A 54 23.40 36.16 -15.45
C GLY A 54 24.19 35.91 -14.16
N GLU A 55 23.81 34.94 -13.33
CA GLU A 55 24.66 34.47 -12.22
C GLU A 55 25.33 33.13 -12.58
N GLU A 56 26.66 33.14 -12.65
CA GLU A 56 27.48 31.93 -12.81
C GLU A 56 27.35 31.03 -11.56
N ASN A 57 27.00 29.76 -11.80
CA ASN A 57 26.92 28.64 -10.86
C ASN A 57 25.77 28.69 -9.85
N GLY A 58 24.87 27.71 -10.02
CA GLY A 58 23.81 27.35 -9.10
C GLY A 58 24.30 27.26 -7.65
N GLY A 59 23.44 27.73 -6.75
CA GLY A 59 23.66 27.64 -5.32
C GLY A 59 23.93 26.21 -4.83
N PRO A 60 24.24 26.04 -3.54
CA PRO A 60 24.37 24.70 -2.97
C PRO A 60 23.12 23.87 -3.29
N PRO A 61 23.26 22.54 -3.47
CA PRO A 61 22.10 21.68 -3.62
C PRO A 61 21.16 21.88 -2.44
N PRO A 62 19.83 21.76 -2.63
CA PRO A 62 18.88 21.91 -1.55
C PRO A 62 19.18 20.91 -0.45
N THR A 63 19.11 21.38 0.79
CA THR A 63 19.20 20.56 1.99
C THR A 63 17.98 19.65 2.12
N GLU A 64 18.09 18.58 2.91
CA GLU A 64 16.96 17.70 3.23
C GLU A 64 15.77 18.49 3.82
N GLN A 65 16.05 19.51 4.64
CA GLN A 65 15.05 20.39 5.21
C GLN A 65 14.32 21.23 4.14
N GLU A 66 15.03 21.73 3.13
CA GLU A 66 14.41 22.46 2.01
C GLU A 66 13.55 21.53 1.14
N LEU A 67 13.97 20.26 0.98
CA LEU A 67 13.20 19.25 0.28
C LEU A 67 11.94 18.83 1.04
N ASP A 68 12.00 18.72 2.37
CA ASP A 68 10.82 18.49 3.22
C ASP A 68 9.80 19.63 3.08
N ARG A 69 10.28 20.87 3.14
CA ARG A 69 9.43 22.04 2.93
C ARG A 69 8.79 22.03 1.53
N LEU A 70 9.54 21.66 0.51
CA LEU A 70 9.02 21.54 -0.85
C LEU A 70 7.98 20.41 -0.96
N ALA A 71 8.20 19.27 -0.31
CA ALA A 71 7.23 18.18 -0.23
C ALA A 71 5.93 18.65 0.41
N ARG A 72 5.98 19.36 1.55
CA ARG A 72 4.81 19.98 2.20
C ARG A 72 4.05 20.91 1.27
N GLN A 73 4.75 21.80 0.56
CA GLN A 73 4.17 22.72 -0.42
C GLN A 73 3.48 22.01 -1.60
N ILE A 74 3.90 20.78 -1.92
CA ILE A 74 3.26 19.95 -2.95
C ILE A 74 2.05 19.21 -2.38
N VAL A 75 2.22 18.52 -1.26
CA VAL A 75 1.25 17.56 -0.73
C VAL A 75 0.06 18.24 -0.06
N ILE A 76 0.30 19.24 0.79
CA ILE A 76 -0.76 19.86 1.61
C ILE A 76 -1.88 20.47 0.74
N PRO A 77 -1.59 21.22 -0.35
CA PRO A 77 -2.65 21.74 -1.21
C PRO A 77 -3.47 20.64 -1.90
N LEU A 78 -2.82 19.55 -2.33
CA LEU A 78 -3.49 18.40 -2.94
C LEU A 78 -4.40 17.70 -1.95
N TRP A 79 -3.93 17.50 -0.71
CA TRP A 79 -4.69 16.92 0.39
C TRP A 79 -5.94 17.75 0.71
N LYS A 80 -5.79 19.06 0.90
CA LYS A 80 -6.90 19.99 1.16
C LYS A 80 -7.93 19.99 0.04
N GLN A 81 -7.47 20.04 -1.21
CA GLN A 81 -8.35 19.95 -2.37
C GLN A 81 -9.16 18.63 -2.37
N GLN A 82 -8.52 17.51 -2.03
CA GLN A 82 -9.20 16.22 -1.95
C GLN A 82 -10.22 16.18 -0.80
N LEU A 83 -9.91 16.76 0.37
CA LEU A 83 -10.86 16.89 1.47
C LEU A 83 -12.10 17.71 1.07
N GLU A 84 -11.92 18.83 0.35
CA GLU A 84 -13.04 19.62 -0.18
C GLU A 84 -13.92 18.80 -1.15
N ILE A 85 -13.32 17.99 -2.01
CA ILE A 85 -14.06 17.05 -2.88
C ILE A 85 -14.85 16.04 -2.04
N GLN A 86 -14.22 15.49 -0.98
CA GLN A 86 -14.84 14.48 -0.12
C GLN A 86 -16.00 15.01 0.73
N GLN A 87 -16.03 16.30 1.04
CA GLN A 87 -17.16 16.94 1.73
C GLN A 87 -18.46 16.91 0.91
N ALA A 88 -18.37 16.81 -0.43
CA ALA A 88 -19.53 16.67 -1.29
C ALA A 88 -20.05 15.22 -1.39
N TRP A 89 -19.30 14.24 -0.88
CA TRP A 89 -19.73 12.84 -0.91
C TRP A 89 -20.80 12.58 0.16
N PRO A 90 -21.76 11.66 -0.10
CA PRO A 90 -22.70 11.22 0.93
C PRO A 90 -21.96 10.75 2.19
N GLY A 91 -22.56 10.92 3.36
CA GLY A 91 -21.99 10.42 4.61
C GLY A 91 -21.96 8.88 4.65
N PRO A 92 -21.09 8.25 5.47
CA PRO A 92 -21.01 6.78 5.60
C PRO A 92 -22.36 6.13 5.93
N ASP A 93 -23.22 6.84 6.66
CA ASP A 93 -24.56 6.40 7.07
C ASP A 93 -25.56 6.35 5.90
N GLN A 94 -25.27 7.06 4.80
CA GLN A 94 -26.14 7.21 3.64
C GLN A 94 -25.72 6.27 2.51
N GLU A 95 -24.43 6.28 2.17
CA GLU A 95 -23.89 5.47 1.10
C GLU A 95 -22.45 5.08 1.39
N ARG A 96 -22.18 3.77 1.37
CA ARG A 96 -20.82 3.27 1.45
C ARG A 96 -20.09 3.45 0.12
N THR A 97 -18.88 3.99 0.19
CA THR A 97 -17.98 4.12 -0.96
C THR A 97 -17.55 2.76 -1.51
N VAL A 98 -16.98 2.74 -2.73
CA VAL A 98 -16.42 1.49 -3.30
C VAL A 98 -15.31 0.93 -2.40
N ALA A 99 -14.45 1.79 -1.84
CA ALA A 99 -13.38 1.36 -0.95
C ALA A 99 -13.93 0.82 0.38
N GLU A 100 -14.96 1.43 0.97
CA GLU A 100 -15.60 0.95 2.20
C GLU A 100 -16.28 -0.42 1.98
N LYS A 101 -16.93 -0.63 0.82
CA LYS A 101 -17.50 -1.94 0.45
C LYS A 101 -16.40 -2.98 0.25
N LEU A 102 -15.28 -2.61 -0.37
CA LEU A 102 -14.14 -3.48 -0.59
C LEU A 102 -13.49 -3.89 0.73
N ALA A 103 -13.22 -2.93 1.62
CA ALA A 103 -12.67 -3.18 2.95
C ALA A 103 -13.57 -4.11 3.78
N SER A 104 -14.89 -3.87 3.78
CA SER A 104 -15.85 -4.75 4.45
C SER A 104 -15.87 -6.17 3.86
N GLY A 105 -15.73 -6.32 2.54
CA GLY A 105 -15.61 -7.62 1.90
C GLY A 105 -14.30 -8.34 2.24
N PHE A 106 -13.19 -7.61 2.33
CA PHE A 106 -11.88 -8.14 2.68
C PHE A 106 -11.84 -8.62 4.13
N GLU A 107 -12.42 -7.85 5.05
CA GLU A 107 -12.58 -8.24 6.47
C GLU A 107 -13.38 -9.55 6.61
N VAL A 108 -14.42 -9.74 5.79
CA VAL A 108 -15.19 -10.98 5.75
C VAL A 108 -14.37 -12.16 5.23
N LEU A 109 -13.57 -11.94 4.19
CA LEU A 109 -12.69 -12.96 3.61
C LEU A 109 -11.67 -13.46 4.64
N GLU A 110 -11.05 -12.55 5.38
CA GLU A 110 -10.09 -12.92 6.42
C GLU A 110 -10.76 -13.65 7.57
N ARG A 111 -11.78 -13.03 8.19
CA ARG A 111 -12.32 -13.54 9.46
C ARG A 111 -13.07 -14.85 9.32
N ARG A 112 -13.84 -15.02 8.24
CA ARG A 112 -14.73 -16.18 8.08
C ARG A 112 -14.22 -17.20 7.09
N TRP A 113 -13.43 -16.78 6.11
CA TRP A 113 -12.99 -17.67 5.04
C TRP A 113 -11.49 -17.98 5.09
N LYS A 114 -10.75 -17.39 6.03
CA LYS A 114 -9.29 -17.58 6.19
C LYS A 114 -8.52 -17.27 4.90
N ILE A 115 -9.02 -16.28 4.16
CA ILE A 115 -8.38 -15.77 2.94
C ILE A 115 -7.73 -14.44 3.31
N LEU A 116 -6.40 -14.37 3.31
CA LEU A 116 -5.66 -13.13 3.57
C LEU A 116 -6.02 -12.08 2.51
N ALA A 117 -6.48 -10.90 2.94
CA ALA A 117 -7.07 -9.91 2.05
C ALA A 117 -6.41 -8.55 2.24
N ARG A 118 -5.41 -8.22 1.41
CA ARG A 118 -4.60 -7.00 1.57
C ARG A 118 -4.92 -5.94 0.52
N MET A 119 -5.06 -4.69 0.98
CA MET A 119 -5.33 -3.54 0.12
C MET A 119 -4.04 -2.74 -0.09
N ASN A 120 -3.75 -2.36 -1.34
CA ASN A 120 -2.62 -1.51 -1.70
C ASN A 120 -1.25 -2.03 -1.19
N VAL A 121 -1.01 -3.33 -1.34
CA VAL A 121 0.19 -4.05 -0.83
C VAL A 121 1.27 -4.19 -1.90
N GLY A 122 2.52 -3.92 -1.54
CA GLY A 122 3.66 -3.86 -2.46
C GLY A 122 3.53 -2.85 -3.61
N CYS A 123 4.66 -2.54 -4.25
CA CYS A 123 4.66 -1.63 -5.40
C CYS A 123 4.07 -2.27 -6.67
N CYS A 124 4.26 -3.59 -6.83
CA CYS A 124 3.86 -4.36 -8.01
C CYS A 124 3.35 -5.75 -7.61
N ARG A 125 2.79 -6.51 -8.57
CA ARG A 125 2.29 -7.88 -8.34
C ARG A 125 3.31 -8.80 -7.67
N THR A 126 4.58 -8.76 -8.09
CA THR A 126 5.60 -9.65 -7.54
C THR A 126 5.91 -9.31 -6.08
N CYS A 127 6.04 -8.03 -5.74
CA CYS A 127 6.23 -7.58 -4.36
C CYS A 127 5.03 -7.93 -3.49
N GLY A 128 3.81 -7.69 -3.99
CA GLY A 128 2.59 -8.04 -3.26
C GLY A 128 2.45 -9.54 -2.98
N ILE A 129 2.91 -10.41 -3.88
CA ILE A 129 2.96 -11.87 -3.62
C ILE A 129 3.96 -12.21 -2.50
N ALA A 130 5.11 -11.53 -2.47
CA ALA A 130 6.13 -11.77 -1.44
C ALA A 130 5.60 -11.35 -0.05
N GLU A 131 5.08 -10.12 0.08
CA GLU A 131 4.53 -9.60 1.34
C GLU A 131 3.36 -10.45 1.86
N VAL A 132 2.44 -10.87 0.98
CA VAL A 132 1.34 -11.78 1.36
C VAL A 132 1.85 -13.18 1.74
N GLY A 133 3.02 -13.58 1.22
CA GLY A 133 3.70 -14.81 1.60
C GLY A 133 4.25 -14.75 3.03
N GLU A 134 4.89 -13.64 3.39
CA GLU A 134 5.41 -13.36 4.74
C GLU A 134 4.27 -13.32 5.76
N ASP A 135 3.17 -12.59 5.46
CA ASP A 135 1.98 -12.52 6.31
C ASP A 135 1.38 -13.90 6.66
N ARG A 136 1.54 -14.87 5.76
CA ARG A 136 1.07 -16.24 5.99
C ARG A 136 1.99 -17.01 6.93
N GLU A 137 3.30 -16.81 6.84
CA GLU A 137 4.26 -17.48 7.73
C GLU A 137 3.98 -17.09 9.18
N ASP A 138 3.72 -15.80 9.43
CA ASP A 138 3.31 -15.28 10.74
C ASP A 138 1.99 -15.90 11.26
N ASP A 139 1.03 -16.19 10.38
CA ASP A 139 -0.28 -16.78 10.74
C ASP A 139 -0.18 -18.31 10.99
N ASP A 140 0.65 -19.01 10.21
CA ASP A 140 0.88 -20.46 10.35
C ASP A 140 1.68 -20.82 11.63
N ASP A 141 2.51 -19.90 12.15
CA ASP A 141 3.25 -20.07 13.41
C ASP A 141 2.35 -19.98 14.66
N TYR A 142 1.08 -19.60 14.51
CA TYR A 142 0.11 -19.56 15.59
C TYR A 142 -0.47 -20.97 15.85
N ASP A 143 -0.40 -21.45 17.10
CA ASP A 143 -0.86 -22.77 17.60
C ASP A 143 -2.40 -22.99 17.54
N GLY A 144 -3.08 -22.40 16.55
CA GLY A 144 -4.53 -22.47 16.34
C GLY A 144 -5.02 -23.77 15.70
N GLY A 145 -4.11 -24.68 15.33
CA GLY A 145 -4.42 -25.94 14.67
C GLY A 145 -4.84 -25.80 13.19
N GLU A 146 -5.16 -26.93 12.56
CA GLU A 146 -5.44 -27.04 11.11
C GLU A 146 -6.64 -26.18 10.64
N GLU A 147 -7.61 -25.92 11.53
CA GLU A 147 -8.79 -25.08 11.28
C GLU A 147 -8.48 -23.57 11.24
N ALA A 148 -7.35 -23.14 11.82
CA ALA A 148 -6.92 -21.74 11.78
C ALA A 148 -6.16 -21.40 10.50
N ARG A 149 -5.69 -22.41 9.75
CA ARG A 149 -4.77 -22.25 8.63
C ARG A 149 -5.36 -21.39 7.52
N THR A 150 -4.59 -20.40 7.10
CA THR A 150 -4.90 -19.59 5.92
C THR A 150 -5.04 -20.46 4.66
N VAL A 151 -6.19 -20.35 3.97
CA VAL A 151 -6.54 -21.18 2.79
C VAL A 151 -6.13 -20.55 1.46
N GLY A 152 -5.89 -19.24 1.44
CA GLY A 152 -5.53 -18.50 0.24
C GLY A 152 -5.41 -17.01 0.48
N TYR A 153 -5.28 -16.26 -0.60
CA TYR A 153 -5.09 -14.81 -0.53
C TYR A 153 -5.83 -14.09 -1.65
N VAL A 154 -6.08 -12.80 -1.42
CA VAL A 154 -6.48 -11.82 -2.41
C VAL A 154 -5.82 -10.48 -2.10
N PHE A 155 -5.34 -9.77 -3.12
CA PHE A 155 -4.79 -8.44 -2.93
C PHE A 155 -4.86 -7.58 -4.20
N PHE A 156 -4.59 -6.30 -4.06
CA PHE A 156 -4.16 -5.43 -5.15
C PHE A 156 -2.99 -4.57 -4.69
N HIS A 157 -2.19 -4.08 -5.63
CA HIS A 157 -0.93 -3.39 -5.37
C HIS A 157 -0.96 -1.93 -5.80
N GLU A 158 0.05 -1.17 -5.39
CA GLU A 158 0.15 0.29 -5.60
C GLU A 158 0.05 0.69 -7.08
N GLN A 159 0.77 0.02 -7.98
CA GLN A 159 0.70 0.38 -9.41
C GLN A 159 -0.71 0.29 -10.03
N VAL A 160 -1.60 -0.57 -9.50
CA VAL A 160 -2.99 -0.63 -9.96
C VAL A 160 -3.78 0.59 -9.45
N THR A 161 -3.36 1.20 -8.34
CA THR A 161 -4.02 2.39 -7.78
C THR A 161 -3.57 3.70 -8.43
N MET A 162 -2.44 3.71 -9.17
CA MET A 162 -1.97 4.89 -9.91
C MET A 162 -2.97 5.43 -10.94
N GLY A 163 -3.81 4.57 -11.50
CA GLY A 163 -4.87 4.96 -12.46
C GLY A 163 -6.17 5.40 -11.78
N LEU A 164 -6.31 5.20 -10.47
CA LEU A 164 -7.53 5.52 -9.74
C LEU A 164 -7.63 7.04 -9.52
N GLY A 165 -8.60 7.67 -10.18
CA GLY A 165 -8.98 9.07 -9.92
C GLY A 165 -8.38 10.14 -10.84
N GLY A 166 -7.76 9.82 -11.98
CA GLY A 166 -7.20 10.88 -12.83
C GLY A 166 -6.83 10.52 -14.26
N GLY A 167 -7.83 10.42 -15.15
CA GLY A 167 -7.69 10.39 -16.61
C GLY A 167 -9.06 10.34 -17.30
N GLU A 168 -9.17 10.84 -18.54
CA GLU A 168 -10.40 10.64 -19.35
C GLU A 168 -10.59 9.13 -19.58
N GLY A 169 -11.53 8.55 -18.83
CA GLY A 169 -11.70 7.10 -18.66
C GLY A 169 -12.03 6.73 -17.21
N GLU A 170 -12.89 7.52 -16.55
CA GLU A 170 -13.33 7.25 -15.17
C GLU A 170 -13.94 5.83 -15.08
N GLY A 171 -13.38 4.99 -14.21
CA GLY A 171 -13.95 3.70 -13.83
C GLY A 171 -13.60 2.49 -14.71
N GLU A 172 -12.32 2.25 -15.04
CA GLU A 172 -11.93 1.04 -15.79
C GLU A 172 -11.87 -0.24 -14.93
N GLY A 173 -12.00 -0.12 -13.60
CA GLY A 173 -12.00 -1.26 -12.69
C GLY A 173 -10.71 -1.41 -11.90
N LEU A 174 -10.80 -2.20 -10.82
CA LEU A 174 -9.70 -2.53 -9.92
C LEU A 174 -9.39 -4.01 -10.08
N MET A 175 -8.18 -4.31 -10.53
CA MET A 175 -7.70 -5.69 -10.68
C MET A 175 -7.23 -6.24 -9.33
N LEU A 176 -7.84 -7.35 -8.92
CA LEU A 176 -7.45 -8.14 -7.76
C LEU A 176 -6.71 -9.39 -8.20
N TYR A 177 -5.58 -9.65 -7.57
CA TYR A 177 -4.82 -10.89 -7.70
C TYR A 177 -5.17 -11.81 -6.55
N TYR A 178 -5.23 -13.10 -6.82
CA TYR A 178 -5.60 -14.10 -5.83
C TYR A 178 -4.84 -15.39 -6.09
N GLY A 179 -4.89 -16.28 -5.09
CA GLY A 179 -4.36 -17.62 -5.21
C GLY A 179 -4.59 -18.43 -3.96
N SER A 180 -4.33 -19.72 -4.06
CA SER A 180 -4.00 -20.56 -2.92
C SER A 180 -2.48 -20.60 -2.75
N PHE A 181 -2.01 -20.96 -1.57
CA PHE A 181 -0.59 -21.21 -1.31
C PHE A 181 -0.11 -22.56 -1.86
N THR A 182 -0.84 -23.12 -2.83
CA THR A 182 -0.55 -24.40 -3.46
C THR A 182 -0.50 -24.24 -4.97
N LYS A 183 0.05 -25.25 -5.66
CA LYS A 183 0.06 -25.30 -7.13
C LYS A 183 -1.27 -25.80 -7.73
N SER A 184 -2.33 -25.95 -6.94
CA SER A 184 -3.61 -26.50 -7.38
C SER A 184 -4.51 -25.43 -8.00
N GLU A 185 -4.75 -25.54 -9.30
CA GLU A 185 -5.71 -24.68 -10.02
C GLU A 185 -7.12 -24.77 -9.42
N LYS A 186 -7.54 -25.98 -9.00
CA LYS A 186 -8.84 -26.20 -8.35
C LYS A 186 -8.95 -25.41 -7.03
N LYS A 187 -7.88 -25.35 -6.24
CA LYS A 187 -7.86 -24.55 -4.98
C LYS A 187 -7.85 -23.05 -5.30
N ASN A 188 -7.10 -22.61 -6.30
CA ASN A 188 -7.10 -21.22 -6.77
C ASN A 188 -8.49 -20.79 -7.26
N GLU A 189 -9.17 -21.64 -8.03
CA GLU A 189 -10.52 -21.41 -8.51
C GLU A 189 -11.53 -21.30 -7.35
N ALA A 190 -11.40 -22.15 -6.33
CA ALA A 190 -12.25 -22.09 -5.13
C ALA A 190 -12.08 -20.77 -4.37
N VAL A 191 -10.84 -20.31 -4.17
CA VAL A 191 -10.53 -19.00 -3.58
C VAL A 191 -11.17 -17.88 -4.40
N ALA A 192 -10.97 -17.89 -5.73
CA ALA A 192 -11.53 -16.87 -6.63
C ALA A 192 -13.05 -16.78 -6.55
N ARG A 193 -13.74 -17.93 -6.64
CA ARG A 193 -15.20 -18.02 -6.52
C ARG A 193 -15.69 -17.44 -5.20
N ARG A 194 -14.97 -17.71 -4.12
CA ARG A 194 -15.29 -17.18 -2.79
C ARG A 194 -15.10 -15.67 -2.70
N VAL A 195 -13.98 -15.14 -3.21
CA VAL A 195 -13.72 -13.70 -3.31
C VAL A 195 -14.87 -13.03 -4.08
N VAL A 196 -15.18 -13.51 -5.28
CA VAL A 196 -16.27 -12.96 -6.12
C VAL A 196 -17.61 -12.99 -5.38
N GLN A 197 -17.93 -14.08 -4.68
CA GLN A 197 -19.16 -14.20 -3.91
C GLN A 197 -19.25 -13.15 -2.80
N VAL A 198 -18.19 -13.01 -2.00
CA VAL A 198 -18.16 -12.07 -0.87
C VAL A 198 -18.24 -10.62 -1.35
N LEU A 199 -17.44 -10.26 -2.37
CA LEU A 199 -17.44 -8.90 -2.90
C LEU A 199 -18.78 -8.51 -3.55
N ARG A 200 -19.43 -9.43 -4.26
CA ARG A 200 -20.80 -9.19 -4.77
C ARG A 200 -21.81 -9.01 -3.65
N ARG A 201 -21.71 -9.78 -2.56
CA ARG A 201 -22.55 -9.60 -1.35
C ARG A 201 -22.29 -8.26 -0.65
N ALA A 202 -21.07 -7.74 -0.70
CA ALA A 202 -20.73 -6.40 -0.24
C ALA A 202 -21.30 -5.27 -1.13
N GLY A 203 -21.93 -5.62 -2.26
CA GLY A 203 -22.56 -4.67 -3.18
C GLY A 203 -21.62 -4.14 -4.27
N LEU A 204 -20.51 -4.84 -4.54
CA LEU A 204 -19.58 -4.50 -5.62
C LEU A 204 -19.98 -5.17 -6.94
N ARG A 205 -19.74 -4.48 -8.06
CA ARG A 205 -19.78 -5.08 -9.39
C ARG A 205 -18.45 -5.80 -9.62
N VAL A 206 -18.51 -7.12 -9.84
CA VAL A 206 -17.31 -7.97 -9.95
C VAL A 206 -17.40 -8.85 -11.19
N GLU A 207 -16.37 -8.78 -12.02
CA GLU A 207 -16.20 -9.57 -13.23
C GLU A 207 -15.05 -10.57 -13.07
N TRP A 208 -15.35 -11.83 -13.38
CA TRP A 208 -14.38 -12.91 -13.43
C TRP A 208 -14.99 -14.09 -14.20
N GLU A 209 -14.30 -14.54 -15.25
CA GLU A 209 -14.81 -15.55 -16.20
C GLU A 209 -14.47 -17.00 -15.83
N GLY A 210 -13.83 -17.22 -14.68
CA GLY A 210 -13.39 -18.55 -14.24
C GLY A 210 -11.97 -18.94 -14.66
N ASP A 211 -11.28 -18.07 -15.41
CA ASP A 211 -9.88 -18.28 -15.80
C ASP A 211 -8.96 -17.97 -14.61
N VAL A 212 -8.33 -19.02 -14.06
CA VAL A 212 -7.38 -18.91 -12.93
C VAL A 212 -6.10 -18.15 -13.27
N GLY A 213 -5.80 -17.93 -14.55
CA GLY A 213 -4.68 -17.11 -15.00
C GLY A 213 -4.97 -15.61 -14.99
N ARG A 214 -6.22 -15.20 -14.80
CA ARG A 214 -6.65 -13.78 -14.82
C ARG A 214 -7.05 -13.31 -13.43
N GLY A 215 -6.85 -12.02 -13.18
CA GLY A 215 -7.32 -11.38 -11.96
C GLY A 215 -8.85 -11.24 -11.95
N ILE A 216 -9.38 -10.93 -10.77
CA ILE A 216 -10.78 -10.56 -10.57
C ILE A 216 -10.89 -9.05 -10.75
N GLU A 217 -11.84 -8.58 -11.53
CA GLU A 217 -12.01 -7.16 -11.81
C GLU A 217 -13.19 -6.59 -11.02
N VAL A 218 -12.94 -5.57 -10.21
CA VAL A 218 -13.98 -4.84 -9.47
C VAL A 218 -14.31 -3.56 -10.21
N LEU A 219 -15.52 -3.47 -10.74
CA LEU A 219 -15.97 -2.32 -11.52
C LEU A 219 -16.63 -1.27 -10.62
N PHE A 220 -16.39 0.01 -10.94
CA PHE A 220 -16.98 1.16 -10.29
C PHE A 220 -17.08 2.30 -11.29
N ASP A 221 -18.05 3.19 -11.09
CA ASP A 221 -18.21 4.37 -11.94
C ASP A 221 -17.23 5.48 -11.51
N GLU A 222 -16.97 5.56 -10.20
CA GLU A 222 -16.05 6.52 -9.61
C GLU A 222 -15.29 5.86 -8.46
N TRP A 223 -13.97 6.03 -8.44
CA TRP A 223 -13.18 5.63 -7.28
C TRP A 223 -13.40 6.63 -6.15
N ARG A 224 -13.96 6.15 -5.04
CA ARG A 224 -14.11 6.91 -3.80
C ARG A 224 -13.50 6.12 -2.66
N ASN A 225 -12.44 6.70 -2.09
CA ASN A 225 -11.82 6.28 -0.86
C ASN A 225 -11.54 7.52 -0.02
N ARG A 226 -11.93 7.49 1.26
CA ARG A 226 -11.79 8.65 2.14
C ARG A 226 -10.37 8.73 2.66
N LEU A 227 -9.85 9.95 2.78
CA LEU A 227 -8.52 10.15 3.33
C LEU A 227 -8.51 9.74 4.81
N PRO A 228 -7.49 9.03 5.30
CA PRO A 228 -7.32 8.76 6.72
C PRO A 228 -6.81 10.03 7.40
N VAL A 229 -7.72 10.85 7.94
CA VAL A 229 -7.41 12.09 8.66
C VAL A 229 -7.15 11.78 10.13
N GLU A 230 -6.02 12.26 10.66
CA GLU A 230 -5.65 12.16 12.07
C GLU A 230 -5.76 13.54 12.77
N GLU A 231 -5.87 13.55 14.10
CA GLU A 231 -5.82 14.79 14.88
C GLU A 231 -4.44 15.46 14.68
N GLY A 232 -4.42 16.68 14.13
CA GLY A 232 -3.21 17.45 13.85
C GLY A 232 -2.90 17.66 12.36
N ASP A 233 -3.54 16.92 11.45
CA ASP A 233 -3.38 17.12 9.98
C ASP A 233 -3.86 18.50 9.51
N GLU A 234 -4.72 19.15 10.30
CA GLU A 234 -5.25 20.50 10.05
C GLU A 234 -4.23 21.61 10.37
N ASP A 235 -3.26 21.33 11.25
CA ASP A 235 -2.34 22.29 11.85
C ASP A 235 -0.95 22.28 11.20
N GLU A 236 -0.69 21.44 10.19
CA GLU A 236 0.58 21.42 9.45
C GLU A 236 0.80 22.65 8.52
N GLU A 237 0.12 23.77 8.79
CA GLU A 237 0.43 25.06 8.18
C GLU A 237 1.61 25.72 8.91
N ASP A 238 2.85 25.37 8.58
CA ASP A 238 4.04 26.25 8.58
C ASP A 238 4.28 27.20 9.80
N GLU A 239 3.76 26.97 11.01
CA GLU A 239 3.80 27.99 12.07
C GLU A 239 5.03 27.98 13.00
N ASP A 240 5.93 26.98 12.95
CA ASP A 240 6.98 26.90 13.99
C ASP A 240 8.29 26.16 13.66
N TYR A 241 8.69 26.04 12.38
CA TYR A 241 10.09 25.67 12.06
C TYR A 241 11.02 26.91 12.14
N PHE A 242 11.23 27.38 13.36
CA PHE A 242 12.03 28.56 13.71
C PHE A 242 13.51 28.35 13.38
N ASP A 243 14.07 29.32 12.64
CA ASP A 243 15.48 29.48 12.29
C ASP A 243 16.36 29.54 13.57
N GLY A 244 17.04 28.44 13.86
CA GLY A 244 17.92 28.29 15.01
C GLY A 244 19.38 28.24 14.61
N GLU A 245 19.94 29.39 14.19
CA GLU A 245 21.39 29.59 14.14
C GLU A 245 22.03 29.40 15.53
N GLY A 246 23.10 28.59 15.58
CA GLY A 246 24.26 28.86 16.43
C GLY A 246 24.32 28.17 17.80
N GLY A 247 25.15 27.13 17.90
CA GLY A 247 25.52 26.51 19.18
C GLY A 247 26.71 25.56 19.09
N GLU A 248 27.91 26.09 18.80
CA GLU A 248 29.17 25.39 19.08
C GLU A 248 29.29 25.06 20.58
N GLY A 249 29.80 23.86 20.92
CA GLY A 249 30.45 23.68 22.22
C GLY A 249 30.60 22.25 22.76
N GLY A 250 31.78 21.65 22.55
CA GLY A 250 32.44 20.69 23.46
C GLY A 250 31.90 19.26 23.46
N GLY A 251 32.68 18.17 23.42
CA GLY A 251 34.06 17.96 23.87
C GLY A 251 34.08 16.85 24.95
N GLY A 252 34.73 15.71 24.65
CA GLY A 252 35.05 14.62 25.60
C GLY A 252 34.60 13.24 25.06
N SER A 253 35.47 12.37 24.53
CA SER A 253 36.58 11.61 25.14
C SER A 253 36.12 10.53 26.14
N GLY A 254 36.42 9.27 25.80
CA GLY A 254 36.27 8.07 26.63
C GLY A 254 36.08 6.84 25.73
N SER A 255 37.13 6.23 25.20
CA SER A 255 38.00 5.18 25.79
C SER A 255 37.57 3.77 25.39
N ASP A 256 38.45 3.14 24.62
CA ASP A 256 38.86 1.73 24.58
C ASP A 256 38.00 0.69 25.30
N LEU A 257 37.67 -0.40 24.62
CA LEU A 257 37.88 -1.78 25.08
C LEU A 257 37.78 -2.74 23.89
N GLU A 258 38.94 -3.18 23.39
CA GLU A 258 39.08 -4.40 22.57
C GLU A 258 38.93 -5.63 23.48
N GLY A 259 38.20 -6.63 23.00
CA GLY A 259 38.05 -7.95 23.61
C GLY A 259 37.83 -8.97 22.50
N GLU A 260 38.82 -9.85 22.35
CA GLU A 260 38.87 -11.01 21.45
C GLU A 260 38.09 -12.20 22.04
N ASP A 261 38.05 -13.30 21.26
CA ASP A 261 37.71 -14.69 21.60
C ASP A 261 36.22 -15.10 21.52
N GLU A 262 35.81 -16.28 21.08
CA GLU A 262 36.37 -17.45 20.35
C GLU A 262 35.13 -18.28 19.91
N ASP A 263 35.30 -19.04 18.82
CA ASP A 263 34.60 -20.23 18.32
C ASP A 263 33.38 -20.83 19.06
N GLU A 264 32.38 -21.31 18.29
CA GLU A 264 31.78 -22.66 18.44
C GLU A 264 30.87 -23.01 17.24
N ASP A 265 31.21 -24.10 16.55
CA ASP A 265 30.35 -24.85 15.62
C ASP A 265 29.25 -25.59 16.41
N GLU A 266 28.06 -25.82 15.83
CA GLU A 266 27.36 -27.12 15.82
C GLU A 266 25.99 -27.03 15.11
N ASP A 267 25.86 -27.84 14.05
CA ASP A 267 24.74 -28.69 13.64
C ASP A 267 23.29 -28.23 13.90
N GLU A 268 22.53 -28.02 12.81
CA GLU A 268 21.08 -28.30 12.82
C GLU A 268 20.68 -29.20 11.66
N ASP A 269 20.19 -30.37 12.07
CA ASP A 269 19.65 -31.46 11.29
C ASP A 269 18.48 -31.03 10.40
N GLY A 270 18.44 -31.60 9.20
CA GLY A 270 17.28 -31.54 8.32
C GLY A 270 16.06 -32.21 8.96
N MET A 271 15.04 -31.41 9.25
CA MET A 271 13.70 -31.91 9.50
C MET A 271 12.92 -31.93 8.18
N ASP A 272 12.81 -33.12 7.59
CA ASP A 272 11.77 -33.44 6.63
C ASP A 272 10.41 -33.31 7.34
N MET A 273 9.74 -32.16 7.19
CA MET A 273 8.34 -32.04 7.57
C MET A 273 7.48 -32.73 6.52
N ASP A 274 6.94 -33.88 6.87
CA ASP A 274 5.84 -34.52 6.17
C ASP A 274 4.65 -33.54 6.09
N MET A 275 4.51 -32.93 4.90
CA MET A 275 3.46 -32.00 4.51
C MET A 275 2.15 -32.78 4.37
N ASP A 276 1.45 -33.00 5.49
CA ASP A 276 0.15 -33.64 5.46
C ASP A 276 -0.87 -32.76 4.71
N TYR A 277 -1.50 -33.42 3.74
CA TYR A 277 -2.20 -32.85 2.60
C TYR A 277 -3.67 -32.67 2.95
N ILE A 278 -4.14 -31.43 3.16
CA ILE A 278 -5.58 -31.14 3.32
C ILE A 278 -6.33 -31.74 2.13
N SER A 279 -7.25 -32.65 2.43
CA SER A 279 -7.93 -33.49 1.46
C SER A 279 -8.92 -32.68 0.62
N ASP A 280 -9.15 -33.12 -0.62
CA ASP A 280 -10.08 -32.48 -1.58
C ASP A 280 -11.54 -32.36 -1.08
N THR A 281 -11.90 -33.05 0.01
CA THR A 281 -13.26 -33.16 0.54
C THR A 281 -13.58 -32.07 1.55
N GLU A 282 -12.60 -31.65 2.36
CA GLU A 282 -12.80 -30.66 3.43
C GLU A 282 -12.99 -29.24 2.88
N ILE A 283 -12.36 -28.93 1.74
CA ILE A 283 -12.57 -27.65 1.03
C ILE A 283 -13.99 -27.57 0.49
N THR A 284 -14.59 -28.68 0.05
CA THR A 284 -15.96 -28.65 -0.48
C THR A 284 -17.04 -28.48 0.59
N GLU A 285 -16.80 -28.91 1.82
CA GLU A 285 -17.75 -28.75 2.93
C GLU A 285 -17.72 -27.31 3.49
N LEU A 286 -16.53 -26.69 3.59
CA LEU A 286 -16.39 -25.24 3.86
C LEU A 286 -17.02 -24.34 2.76
N LEU A 287 -17.31 -24.90 1.59
CA LEU A 287 -18.00 -24.19 0.50
C LEU A 287 -19.53 -24.26 0.59
N GLN A 288 -20.10 -25.19 1.37
CA GLN A 288 -21.55 -25.44 1.43
C GLN A 288 -22.30 -24.67 2.53
N GLU A 289 -21.64 -24.11 3.55
CA GLU A 289 -22.29 -23.34 4.62
C GLU A 289 -22.69 -21.89 4.25
N ALA A 290 -22.84 -21.61 2.95
CA ALA A 290 -22.91 -20.25 2.42
C ALA A 290 -24.30 -19.57 2.43
N ASP A 291 -25.33 -20.13 3.09
CA ASP A 291 -26.72 -19.66 3.00
C ASP A 291 -27.29 -18.98 4.26
N GLU A 292 -26.50 -18.75 5.31
CA GLU A 292 -26.98 -17.94 6.43
C GLU A 292 -26.83 -16.43 6.17
N PRO A 293 -27.90 -15.63 6.38
CA PRO A 293 -27.82 -14.19 6.34
C PRO A 293 -27.01 -13.65 7.54
N TRP A 294 -26.20 -12.63 7.28
CA TRP A 294 -25.40 -11.90 8.27
C TRP A 294 -26.28 -11.09 9.22
#